data_AF-A0A167I3I4-F1
#
_entry.id   AF-A0A167I3I4-F1
#
_cell.length_a   1.000
_cell.length_b   1.000
_cell.length_c   1.000
_cell.angle_alpha   90.00
_cell.angle_beta   90.00
_cell.angle_gamma   90.00
#
_symmetry.space_group_name_H-M   'P 1'
#
loop_
_entity.id
_entity.type
_entity.pdbx_description
1 polymer ?
#
loop_
_entity_poly.entity_id
_entity_poly.type
_entity_poly.pdbx_seq_one_letter_code
_entity_poly.pdbx_strand_id
1 'polypeptide(L)'
;MSQFYEIVVFTTQYVYSAQPVLESLDPFSAFIQYRLFRESARMHNGELVKDLAYLNRDLSKVIMLDTVKEHAALQPDNAIILPKWDGTPGDKGLVGLIPFLESIAIHKVPDVRPILSKYADQDIPTAYAAVEAEQKRLAIEEWNRSHPAGSSPGLGAFTLSSIFGAPGAPQQPHMPQSYLEQKRAEAQQIYVEEQRYFAEHAEEMRRLIEEDKQRQLKEMKGSLFGALGLQGPPKEKEGAGAPPPGVAGAPLGGGSTGQTPPVVGVAAGAGGKSA
;
A
#
# COMPACT_ATOMS: atom_id res chain seq x y z
N MET A 1 1.48 6.35 -5.15
CA MET A 1 1.02 6.35 -3.75
C MET A 1 1.32 5.06 -3.00
N SER A 2 1.05 3.87 -3.56
CA SER A 2 1.37 2.58 -2.92
C SER A 2 2.85 2.41 -2.55
N GLN A 3 3.74 3.06 -3.30
CA GLN A 3 5.19 3.10 -3.01
C GLN A 3 5.53 3.84 -1.70
N PHE A 4 4.66 4.74 -1.23
CA PHE A 4 4.89 5.59 -0.07
C PHE A 4 4.05 5.18 1.16
N TYR A 5 2.89 4.58 0.93
CA TYR A 5 1.90 4.28 1.97
C TYR A 5 1.39 2.85 1.86
N GLU A 6 1.09 2.26 3.02
CA GLU A 6 0.19 1.12 3.11
C GLU A 6 -1.24 1.58 2.85
N ILE A 7 -1.83 1.13 1.74
CA ILE A 7 -3.18 1.51 1.32
C ILE A 7 -4.17 0.48 1.86
N VAL A 8 -5.06 0.96 2.74
CA VAL A 8 -6.19 0.23 3.26
C VAL A 8 -7.47 0.84 2.72
N VAL A 9 -8.26 0.07 1.97
CA VAL A 9 -9.59 0.51 1.54
C VAL A 9 -10.59 0.10 2.61
N PHE A 10 -11.12 1.08 3.34
CA PHE A 10 -12.15 0.87 4.35
C PHE A 10 -13.49 1.44 3.88
N THR A 11 -14.40 0.56 3.46
CA THR A 11 -15.74 0.92 2.98
C THR A 11 -16.83 0.61 4.02
N THR A 12 -17.90 1.39 4.01
CA THR A 12 -19.12 1.14 4.81
C THR A 12 -20.15 0.27 4.09
N GLN A 13 -19.82 -0.16 2.87
CA GLN A 13 -20.58 -1.10 2.06
C GLN A 13 -20.26 -2.55 2.46
N TYR A 14 -21.21 -3.44 2.24
CA TYR A 14 -21.05 -4.86 2.51
C TYR A 14 -20.10 -5.52 1.50
N VAL A 15 -19.44 -6.60 1.93
CA VAL A 15 -18.47 -7.37 1.12
C VAL A 15 -19.04 -7.69 -0.27
N TYR A 16 -20.24 -8.27 -0.34
CA TYR A 16 -20.85 -8.72 -1.59
C TYR A 16 -21.03 -7.62 -2.64
N SER A 17 -21.22 -6.38 -2.19
CA SER A 17 -21.42 -5.22 -3.08
C SER A 17 -20.10 -4.54 -3.46
N ALA A 18 -19.18 -4.41 -2.51
CA ALA A 18 -17.98 -3.62 -2.71
C ALA A 18 -16.82 -4.44 -3.29
N GLN A 19 -16.75 -5.74 -2.99
CA GLN A 19 -15.65 -6.58 -3.43
C GLN A 19 -15.46 -6.59 -4.95
N PRO A 20 -16.49 -6.78 -5.80
CA PRO A 20 -16.32 -6.75 -7.26
C PRO A 20 -15.79 -5.40 -7.78
N VAL A 21 -16.18 -4.30 -7.14
CA VAL A 21 -15.70 -2.96 -7.48
C VAL A 21 -14.22 -2.80 -7.15
N LEU A 22 -13.80 -3.29 -5.99
CA LEU A 22 -12.38 -3.28 -5.59
C LEU A 22 -11.52 -4.20 -6.46
N GLU A 23 -12.05 -5.35 -6.87
CA GLU A 23 -11.38 -6.25 -7.82
C GLU A 23 -11.26 -5.62 -9.21
N SER A 24 -12.24 -4.83 -9.64
CA SER A 24 -12.12 -4.07 -10.89
C SER A 24 -11.12 -2.91 -10.78
N LEU A 25 -10.95 -2.32 -9.60
CA LEU A 25 -10.04 -1.21 -9.35
C LEU A 25 -8.59 -1.68 -9.25
N ASP A 26 -8.36 -2.82 -8.60
CA ASP A 26 -7.03 -3.44 -8.44
C ASP A 26 -7.07 -4.93 -8.80
N PRO A 27 -7.06 -5.26 -10.12
CA PRO A 27 -7.23 -6.63 -10.61
C PRO A 27 -6.13 -7.58 -10.17
N PHE A 28 -4.92 -7.06 -9.95
CA PHE A 28 -3.75 -7.84 -9.56
C PHE A 28 -3.50 -7.78 -8.04
N SER A 29 -4.34 -7.06 -7.29
CA SER A 29 -4.15 -6.83 -5.85
C SER A 29 -2.76 -6.29 -5.51
N ALA A 30 -2.21 -5.45 -6.39
CA ALA A 30 -0.84 -4.93 -6.29
C ALA A 30 -0.76 -3.64 -5.46
N PHE A 31 -1.86 -2.88 -5.39
CA PHE A 31 -1.86 -1.55 -4.81
C PHE A 31 -2.55 -1.50 -3.45
N ILE A 32 -3.63 -2.26 -3.26
CA ILE A 32 -4.43 -2.29 -2.03
C ILE A 32 -4.01 -3.48 -1.16
N GLN A 33 -3.43 -3.23 0.00
CA GLN A 33 -2.93 -4.29 0.89
C GLN A 33 -4.06 -4.91 1.72
N TYR A 34 -4.99 -4.09 2.21
CA TYR A 34 -6.11 -4.55 3.03
C TYR A 34 -7.43 -3.95 2.57
N ARG A 35 -8.48 -4.77 2.61
CA ARG A 35 -9.85 -4.40 2.25
C ARG A 35 -10.72 -4.63 3.49
N LEU A 36 -11.20 -3.54 4.07
CA LEU A 36 -12.10 -3.54 5.22
C LEU A 36 -13.49 -3.11 4.76
N PHE A 37 -14.50 -3.83 5.22
CA PHE A 37 -15.88 -3.65 4.81
C PHE A 37 -16.74 -3.20 6.00
N ARG A 38 -18.05 -3.08 5.78
CA ARG A 38 -19.00 -2.64 6.81
C ARG A 38 -18.88 -3.43 8.12
N GLU A 39 -18.60 -4.72 8.03
CA GLU A 39 -18.45 -5.63 9.16
C GLU A 39 -17.28 -5.25 10.08
N SER A 40 -16.30 -4.50 9.56
CA SER A 40 -15.17 -3.97 10.33
C SER A 40 -15.45 -2.62 10.99
N ALA A 41 -16.51 -1.92 10.57
CA ALA A 41 -16.90 -0.64 11.16
C ALA A 41 -17.73 -0.85 12.43
N ARG A 42 -17.71 0.13 13.34
CA ARG A 42 -18.41 0.08 14.62
C ARG A 42 -19.59 1.04 14.64
N MET A 43 -20.63 0.65 15.36
CA MET A 43 -21.73 1.57 15.66
C MET A 43 -21.37 2.39 16.90
N HIS A 44 -21.35 3.71 16.77
CA HIS A 44 -21.14 4.65 17.88
C HIS A 44 -22.22 5.72 17.81
N ASN A 45 -23.02 5.87 18.87
CA ASN A 45 -24.15 6.82 18.95
C ASN A 45 -25.17 6.70 17.80
N GLY A 46 -25.37 5.49 17.27
CA GLY A 46 -26.29 5.24 16.16
C GLY A 46 -25.71 5.55 14.77
N GLU A 47 -24.47 6.00 14.70
CA GLU A 47 -23.74 6.25 13.45
C GLU A 47 -22.63 5.22 13.24
N LEU A 48 -22.30 4.96 11.98
CA LEU A 48 -21.24 4.03 11.63
C LEU A 48 -19.91 4.77 11.63
N VAL A 49 -18.97 4.30 12.45
CA VAL A 49 -17.65 4.89 12.63
C VAL A 49 -16.54 3.91 12.24
N LYS A 50 -15.51 4.43 11.58
CA LYS A 50 -14.30 3.70 11.22
C LYS A 50 -13.25 3.95 12.31
N ASP A 51 -13.24 3.08 13.31
CA ASP A 51 -12.32 3.22 14.44
C ASP A 51 -10.89 2.80 14.04
N LEU A 52 -10.02 3.80 13.87
CA LEU A 52 -8.64 3.60 13.44
C LEU A 52 -7.77 2.92 14.50
N ALA A 53 -8.17 2.96 15.78
CA ALA A 53 -7.41 2.31 16.86
C ALA A 53 -7.32 0.78 16.68
N TYR A 54 -8.27 0.17 15.97
CA TYR A 54 -8.30 -1.27 15.70
C TYR A 54 -7.45 -1.69 14.48
N LEU A 55 -6.84 -0.75 13.77
CA LEU A 55 -5.95 -1.06 12.64
C LEU A 55 -4.60 -1.61 13.10
N ASN A 56 -4.30 -1.57 14.41
CA ASN A 56 -3.01 -1.95 14.97
C ASN A 56 -1.86 -1.21 14.26
N ARG A 57 -2.04 0.11 14.09
CA ARG A 57 -1.08 1.04 13.52
C ARG A 57 -0.94 2.23 14.45
N ASP A 58 0.23 2.84 14.44
CA ASP A 58 0.47 4.07 15.19
C ASP A 58 -0.34 5.21 14.58
N LEU A 59 -1.26 5.79 15.36
CA LEU A 59 -2.13 6.88 14.91
C LEU A 59 -1.33 8.13 14.50
N SER A 60 -0.08 8.30 14.95
CA SER A 60 0.75 9.42 14.46
C SER A 60 1.14 9.27 12.98
N LYS A 61 0.93 8.10 12.37
CA LYS A 61 1.30 7.76 10.99
C LYS A 61 0.11 7.32 10.13
N VAL A 62 -1.11 7.44 10.65
CA VAL A 62 -2.33 7.04 9.94
C VAL A 62 -3.05 8.28 9.42
N ILE A 63 -3.39 8.27 8.14
CA ILE A 63 -4.22 9.30 7.50
C ILE A 63 -5.43 8.58 6.91
N MET A 64 -6.63 9.05 7.23
CA MET A 64 -7.88 8.57 6.65
C MET A 64 -8.40 9.60 5.65
N LEU A 65 -8.76 9.13 4.45
CA LEU A 65 -9.50 9.93 3.47
C LEU A 65 -10.94 9.43 3.45
N ASP A 66 -11.90 10.31 3.74
CA ASP A 66 -13.33 9.97 3.70
C ASP A 66 -14.14 11.13 3.13
N THR A 67 -15.40 10.85 2.79
CA THR A 67 -16.37 11.86 2.33
C THR A 67 -17.41 12.19 3.40
N VAL A 68 -17.48 11.37 4.45
CA VAL A 68 -18.48 11.49 5.53
C VAL A 68 -17.73 11.73 6.83
N LYS A 69 -18.03 12.84 7.50
CA LYS A 69 -17.32 13.29 8.72
C LYS A 69 -17.57 12.36 9.90
N GLU A 70 -18.77 11.81 9.96
CA GLU A 70 -19.25 10.90 11.01
C GLU A 70 -18.42 9.62 11.06
N HIS A 71 -17.90 9.15 9.92
CA HIS A 71 -17.00 8.00 9.88
C HIS A 71 -15.70 8.21 10.66
N ALA A 72 -15.28 9.47 10.83
CA ALA A 72 -14.06 9.88 11.53
C ALA A 72 -14.31 10.32 12.98
N ALA A 73 -15.53 10.17 13.51
CA ALA A 73 -15.93 10.78 14.78
C ALA A 73 -14.99 10.44 15.96
N LEU A 74 -14.39 9.25 15.98
CA LEU A 74 -13.46 8.82 17.03
C LEU A 74 -12.03 9.33 16.86
N GLN A 75 -11.60 9.66 15.64
CA GLN A 75 -10.26 10.17 15.34
C GLN A 75 -10.31 11.28 14.27
N PRO A 76 -10.93 12.44 14.56
CA PRO A 76 -11.10 13.51 13.57
C PRO A 76 -9.76 14.11 13.11
N ASP A 77 -8.75 14.16 14.00
CA ASP A 77 -7.42 14.73 13.70
C ASP A 77 -6.62 13.91 12.67
N ASN A 78 -7.05 12.67 12.41
CA ASN A 78 -6.43 11.77 11.44
C ASN A 78 -7.15 11.75 10.10
N ALA A 79 -8.25 12.51 9.96
CA ALA A 79 -9.12 12.43 8.79
C ALA A 79 -9.05 13.69 7.92
N ILE A 80 -8.97 13.48 6.62
CA ILE A 80 -9.20 14.51 5.60
C ILE A 80 -10.59 14.22 5.00
N ILE A 81 -11.52 15.13 5.21
CA ILE A 81 -12.88 15.02 4.67
C ILE A 81 -12.92 15.69 3.31
N LEU A 82 -13.19 14.90 2.28
CA LEU A 82 -13.23 15.32 0.89
C LEU A 82 -14.68 15.54 0.44
N PRO A 83 -14.90 16.44 -0.53
CA PRO A 83 -16.21 16.54 -1.16
C PRO A 83 -16.55 15.22 -1.85
N LYS A 84 -17.82 14.83 -1.76
CA LYS A 84 -18.31 13.63 -2.45
C LYS A 84 -18.22 13.86 -3.95
N TRP A 85 -17.60 12.93 -4.66
CA TRP A 85 -17.58 12.93 -6.12
C TRP A 85 -18.98 12.63 -6.66
N ASP A 86 -19.43 13.46 -7.61
CA ASP A 86 -20.77 13.41 -8.23
C ASP A 86 -20.80 12.64 -9.55
N GLY A 87 -19.66 12.12 -10.00
CA GLY A 87 -19.51 11.44 -11.28
C GLY A 87 -18.95 12.33 -12.39
N THR A 88 -18.67 13.61 -12.12
CA THR A 88 -18.15 14.55 -13.12
C THR A 88 -16.78 14.10 -13.64
N PRO A 89 -16.64 13.88 -14.97
CA PRO A 89 -15.35 13.59 -15.58
C PRO A 89 -14.39 14.77 -15.46
N GLY A 90 -13.11 14.49 -15.20
CA GLY A 90 -12.09 15.53 -15.10
C GLY A 90 -11.98 16.20 -13.73
N ASP A 91 -12.68 15.69 -12.70
CA ASP A 91 -12.36 16.02 -11.31
C ASP A 91 -10.90 15.69 -11.01
N LYS A 92 -10.21 16.64 -10.37
CA LYS A 92 -8.79 16.52 -10.00
C LYS A 92 -8.58 16.61 -8.49
N GLY A 93 -9.63 16.47 -7.68
CA GLY A 93 -9.55 16.61 -6.22
C GLY A 93 -8.56 15.62 -5.61
N LEU A 94 -8.71 14.33 -5.93
CA LEU A 94 -7.79 13.30 -5.44
C LEU A 94 -6.38 13.45 -6.00
N VAL A 95 -6.24 13.84 -7.27
CA VAL A 95 -4.93 14.06 -7.90
C VAL A 95 -4.20 15.24 -7.24
N GLY A 96 -4.93 16.30 -6.87
CA GLY A 96 -4.39 17.47 -6.19
C GLY A 96 -3.86 17.20 -4.79
N LEU A 97 -4.28 16.11 -4.14
CA LEU A 97 -3.77 15.70 -2.81
C LEU A 97 -2.44 14.96 -2.88
N ILE A 98 -2.08 14.41 -4.05
CA ILE A 98 -0.86 13.61 -4.22
C ILE A 98 0.39 14.38 -3.74
N PRO A 99 0.66 15.63 -4.17
CA PRO A 99 1.85 16.36 -3.75
C PRO A 99 1.96 16.54 -2.23
N PHE A 100 0.82 16.77 -1.57
CA PHE A 100 0.72 16.93 -0.12
C PHE A 100 1.04 15.63 0.61
N LEU A 101 0.41 14.52 0.21
CA LEU A 101 0.65 13.22 0.82
C LEU A 101 2.08 12.74 0.56
N GLU A 102 2.61 12.91 -0.65
CA GLU A 102 4.01 12.59 -0.96
C GLU A 102 4.98 13.35 -0.06
N SER A 103 4.72 14.64 0.19
CA SER A 103 5.58 15.45 1.05
C SER A 103 5.64 14.92 2.49
N ILE A 104 4.50 14.50 3.04
CA ILE A 104 4.45 13.90 4.38
C ILE A 104 5.28 12.62 4.43
N ALA A 105 5.14 11.75 3.44
CA ALA A 105 5.89 10.48 3.37
C ALA A 105 7.39 10.70 3.16
N ILE A 106 7.78 11.59 2.23
CA ILE A 106 9.18 11.84 1.88
C ILE A 106 9.93 12.49 3.05
N HIS A 107 9.31 13.46 3.74
CA HIS A 107 9.91 14.11 4.90
C HIS A 107 9.89 13.26 6.18
N LYS A 108 9.23 12.09 6.17
CA LYS A 108 9.12 11.17 7.31
C LYS A 108 8.67 11.87 8.59
N VAL A 109 7.58 12.62 8.48
CA VAL A 109 7.01 13.38 9.60
C VAL A 109 6.71 12.43 10.77
N PRO A 110 7.10 12.77 12.01
CA PRO A 110 6.89 11.91 13.18
C PRO A 110 5.40 11.79 13.57
N ASP A 111 4.63 12.87 13.40
CA ASP A 111 3.19 12.91 13.67
C ASP A 111 2.46 13.73 12.59
N VAL A 112 1.51 13.10 11.91
CA VAL A 112 0.73 13.71 10.83
C VAL A 112 -0.36 14.67 11.34
N ARG A 113 -0.88 14.46 12.55
CA ARG A 113 -2.08 15.16 13.07
C ARG A 113 -1.92 16.69 13.13
N PRO A 114 -0.78 17.26 13.60
CA PRO A 114 -0.60 18.71 13.60
C PRO A 114 -0.55 19.29 12.18
N ILE A 115 -0.02 18.54 11.21
CA ILE A 115 0.02 18.96 9.81
C ILE A 115 -1.40 18.95 9.25
N LEU A 116 -2.17 17.87 9.46
CA LEU A 116 -3.55 17.78 8.99
C LEU A 116 -4.41 18.91 9.58
N SER A 117 -4.28 19.16 10.89
CA SER A 117 -5.01 20.23 11.59
C SER A 117 -4.73 21.62 11.00
N LYS A 118 -3.47 21.91 10.59
CA LYS A 118 -3.11 23.18 9.95
C LYS A 118 -3.89 23.45 8.66
N TYR A 119 -4.25 22.41 7.92
CA TYR A 119 -4.95 22.52 6.64
C TYR A 119 -6.44 22.15 6.72
N ALA A 120 -6.98 21.89 7.92
CA ALA A 120 -8.35 21.37 8.09
C ALA A 120 -9.44 22.28 7.50
N ASP A 121 -9.26 23.60 7.60
CA ASP A 121 -10.21 24.61 7.10
C ASP A 121 -9.83 25.17 5.71
N GLN A 122 -8.86 24.55 5.02
CA GLN A 122 -8.32 25.04 3.76
C GLN A 122 -8.49 24.00 2.65
N ASP A 123 -8.50 24.48 1.40
CA ASP A 123 -8.33 23.59 0.26
C ASP A 123 -6.87 23.10 0.20
N ILE A 124 -6.64 21.88 0.70
CA ILE A 124 -5.29 21.29 0.84
C ILE A 124 -4.49 21.36 -0.46
N PRO A 125 -5.02 20.96 -1.64
CA PRO A 125 -4.28 21.04 -2.90
C PRO A 125 -3.76 22.45 -3.21
N THR A 126 -4.63 23.47 -3.11
CA THR A 126 -4.26 24.85 -3.43
C THR A 126 -3.32 25.44 -2.38
N ALA A 127 -3.61 25.23 -1.10
CA ALA A 127 -2.79 25.75 -0.01
C ALA A 127 -1.38 25.13 -0.01
N TYR A 128 -1.28 23.83 -0.24
CA TYR A 128 0.01 23.15 -0.29
C TYR A 128 0.82 23.52 -1.54
N ALA A 129 0.18 23.68 -2.70
CA ALA A 129 0.86 24.12 -3.92
C ALA A 129 1.52 25.49 -3.76
N ALA A 130 0.88 26.43 -3.04
CA ALA A 130 1.46 27.73 -2.73
C ALA A 130 2.71 27.61 -1.83
N VAL A 131 2.65 26.77 -0.80
CA VAL A 131 3.79 26.51 0.11
C VAL A 131 4.95 25.89 -0.65
N GLU A 132 4.67 24.92 -1.53
CA GLU A 132 5.71 24.26 -2.34
C GLU A 132 6.35 25.23 -3.34
N ALA A 133 5.56 26.11 -3.96
CA ALA A 133 6.08 27.14 -4.87
C ALA A 133 7.00 28.12 -4.13
N GLU A 134 6.65 28.51 -2.90
CA GLU A 134 7.49 29.38 -2.07
C GLU A 134 8.81 28.68 -1.67
N GLN A 135 8.73 27.43 -1.21
CA GLN A 135 9.91 26.63 -0.87
C GLN A 135 10.84 26.47 -2.06
N LYS A 136 10.27 26.20 -3.24
CA LYS A 136 11.03 26.11 -4.49
C LYS A 136 11.70 27.44 -4.81
N ARG A 137 10.97 28.56 -4.72
CA ARG A 137 11.51 29.91 -4.97
C ARG A 137 12.72 30.21 -4.08
N LEU A 138 12.60 29.94 -2.79
CA LEU A 138 13.68 30.16 -1.81
C LEU A 138 14.90 29.30 -2.13
N ALA A 139 14.71 28.04 -2.52
CA ALA A 139 15.81 27.16 -2.94
C ALA A 139 16.53 27.68 -4.19
N ILE A 140 15.80 28.25 -5.17
CA ILE A 140 16.43 28.88 -6.35
C ILE A 140 17.26 30.09 -5.93
N GLU A 141 16.71 30.93 -5.06
CA GLU A 141 17.39 32.14 -4.59
C GLU A 141 18.67 31.80 -3.82
N GLU A 142 18.63 30.77 -2.98
CA GLU A 142 19.79 30.27 -2.25
C GLU A 142 20.84 29.65 -3.18
N TRP A 143 20.41 28.88 -4.18
CA TRP A 143 21.30 28.38 -5.22
C TRP A 143 21.98 29.50 -6.00
N ASN A 144 21.22 30.50 -6.44
CA ASN A 144 21.74 31.65 -7.17
C ASN A 144 22.71 32.48 -6.31
N ARG A 145 22.47 32.57 -5.00
CA ARG A 145 23.34 33.27 -4.05
C ARG A 145 24.65 32.52 -3.79
N SER A 146 24.60 31.19 -3.74
CA SER A 146 25.78 30.32 -3.56
C SER A 146 26.57 30.13 -4.86
N HIS A 147 25.98 30.40 -6.01
CA HIS A 147 26.60 30.33 -7.34
C HIS A 147 26.51 31.68 -8.09
N PRO A 148 27.13 32.76 -7.59
CA PRO A 148 27.02 34.07 -8.21
C PRO A 148 27.71 34.10 -9.58
N ALA A 149 26.91 34.34 -10.62
CA ALA A 149 27.24 34.81 -11.97
C ALA A 149 28.68 34.60 -12.48
N GLY A 150 29.03 33.34 -12.77
CA GLY A 150 30.00 32.96 -13.80
C GLY A 150 29.45 31.90 -14.78
N SER A 151 28.25 31.37 -14.54
CA SER A 151 27.76 30.15 -15.19
C SER A 151 26.23 30.00 -15.20
N SER A 152 25.44 31.08 -15.29
CA SER A 152 23.99 30.95 -15.51
C SER A 152 23.44 31.98 -16.51
N PRO A 153 22.80 31.52 -17.61
CA PRO A 153 22.23 32.37 -18.65
C PRO A 153 20.95 33.04 -18.13
N GLY A 154 20.72 34.29 -18.56
CA GLY A 154 19.60 35.11 -18.10
C GLY A 154 18.21 34.54 -18.40
N LEU A 155 17.22 35.19 -17.78
CA LEU A 155 15.77 34.91 -17.72
C LEU A 155 15.02 34.61 -19.04
N GLY A 156 15.71 34.51 -20.19
CA GLY A 156 15.18 34.05 -21.47
C GLY A 156 15.49 32.60 -21.84
N ALA A 157 16.17 31.83 -20.98
CA ALA A 157 16.67 30.48 -21.29
C ALA A 157 15.80 29.31 -20.77
N PHE A 158 14.53 29.52 -20.45
CA PHE A 158 13.56 28.42 -20.22
C PHE A 158 13.12 27.78 -21.56
N THR A 159 14.06 27.45 -22.44
CA THR A 159 13.72 26.82 -23.72
C THR A 159 13.23 25.39 -23.48
N LEU A 160 12.15 25.02 -24.19
CA LEU A 160 11.55 23.68 -24.29
C LEU A 160 12.58 22.54 -24.47
N SER A 161 13.80 22.85 -24.88
CA SER A 161 14.93 21.97 -25.11
C SER A 161 15.49 21.29 -23.84
N SER A 162 15.20 21.80 -22.64
CA SER A 162 15.67 21.21 -21.37
C SER A 162 14.78 20.06 -20.87
N ILE A 163 13.59 19.87 -21.45
CA ILE A 163 12.66 18.78 -21.09
C ILE A 163 12.79 17.57 -22.04
N PHE A 164 13.25 17.78 -23.28
CA PHE A 164 13.51 16.71 -24.25
C PHE A 164 15.00 16.62 -24.52
N GLY A 165 15.67 15.67 -23.87
CA GLY A 165 17.12 15.45 -23.99
C GLY A 165 17.56 15.23 -25.44
N ALA A 166 18.10 16.26 -26.06
CA ALA A 166 18.83 16.14 -27.32
C ALA A 166 20.26 15.63 -27.02
N PRO A 167 20.74 14.57 -27.70
CA PRO A 167 22.07 14.06 -27.48
C PRO A 167 23.11 15.07 -27.98
N GLY A 168 23.92 15.62 -27.06
CA GLY A 168 25.08 16.46 -27.39
C GLY A 168 25.04 17.93 -26.94
N ALA A 169 24.03 18.37 -26.19
CA ALA A 169 24.08 19.71 -25.58
C ALA A 169 25.00 19.71 -24.34
N PRO A 170 25.87 20.73 -24.15
CA PRO A 170 26.67 20.85 -22.94
C PRO A 170 25.75 20.95 -21.72
N GLN A 171 26.01 20.14 -20.69
CA GLN A 171 25.29 20.16 -19.42
C GLN A 171 25.47 21.55 -18.79
N GLN A 172 24.51 22.44 -19.02
CA GLN A 172 24.34 23.61 -18.18
C GLN A 172 24.03 23.12 -16.76
N PRO A 173 24.46 23.84 -15.71
CA PRO A 173 24.14 23.45 -14.34
C PRO A 173 22.63 23.31 -14.22
N HIS A 174 22.19 22.06 -14.06
CA HIS A 174 20.81 21.75 -13.78
C HIS A 174 20.51 22.41 -12.43
N MET A 175 19.48 23.26 -12.41
CA MET A 175 19.01 23.84 -11.17
C MET A 175 18.86 22.71 -10.13
N PRO A 176 19.33 22.88 -8.89
CA PRO A 176 19.26 21.81 -7.90
C PRO A 176 17.79 21.47 -7.73
N GLN A 177 17.41 20.27 -8.16
CA GLN A 177 16.07 19.78 -7.93
C GLN A 177 15.85 19.75 -6.43
N SER A 178 14.68 20.23 -5.98
CA SER A 178 14.30 20.08 -4.57
C SER A 178 14.35 18.60 -4.20
N TYR A 179 14.70 18.29 -2.94
CA TYR A 179 14.71 16.91 -2.46
C TYR A 179 13.40 16.16 -2.76
N LEU A 180 12.27 16.86 -2.66
CA LEU A 180 10.95 16.35 -3.04
C LEU A 180 10.85 16.02 -4.53
N GLU A 181 11.38 16.87 -5.41
CA GLU A 181 11.31 16.68 -6.86
C GLU A 181 12.14 15.48 -7.31
N GLN A 182 13.34 15.29 -6.75
CA GLN A 182 14.17 14.13 -7.02
C GLN A 182 13.45 12.83 -6.64
N LYS A 183 12.88 12.81 -5.43
CA LYS A 183 12.15 11.64 -4.93
C LYS A 183 10.88 11.33 -5.72
N ARG A 184 10.17 12.36 -6.20
CA ARG A 184 9.03 12.17 -7.10
C ARG A 184 9.44 11.63 -8.47
N ALA A 185 10.53 12.12 -9.04
CA ALA A 185 11.03 11.62 -10.32
C ALA A 185 11.41 10.14 -10.23
N GLU A 186 12.11 9.72 -9.17
CA GLU A 186 12.41 8.32 -8.90
C GLU A 186 11.12 7.47 -8.78
N ALA A 187 10.14 7.93 -7.99
CA ALA A 187 8.88 7.21 -7.82
C ALA A 187 8.07 7.09 -9.12
N GLN A 188 8.07 8.14 -9.96
CA GLN A 188 7.42 8.12 -11.27
C GLN A 188 8.08 7.14 -12.22
N GLN A 189 9.42 7.06 -12.21
CA GLN A 189 10.14 6.08 -13.02
C GLN A 189 9.79 4.65 -12.59
N ILE A 190 9.81 4.37 -11.29
CA ILE A 190 9.41 3.08 -10.73
C ILE A 190 7.97 2.73 -11.15
N TYR A 191 7.05 3.68 -11.05
CA TYR A 191 5.65 3.47 -11.44
C TYR A 191 5.50 3.11 -12.93
N VAL A 192 6.21 3.82 -13.81
CA VAL A 192 6.16 3.54 -15.26
C VAL A 192 6.74 2.17 -15.58
N GLU A 193 7.82 1.78 -14.90
CA GLU A 193 8.42 0.45 -15.02
C GLU A 193 7.47 -0.65 -14.52
N GLU A 194 6.84 -0.47 -13.36
CA GLU A 194 5.83 -1.38 -12.81
C GLU A 194 4.64 -1.54 -13.76
N GLN A 195 4.12 -0.44 -14.30
CA GLN A 195 3.02 -0.50 -15.26
C GLN A 195 3.40 -1.26 -16.53
N ARG A 196 4.62 -1.05 -17.03
CA ARG A 196 5.13 -1.77 -18.18
C ARG A 196 5.25 -3.26 -17.88
N TYR A 197 5.80 -3.62 -16.73
CA TYR A 197 5.88 -5.01 -16.27
C TYR A 197 4.51 -5.67 -16.18
N PHE A 198 3.53 -5.00 -15.57
CA PHE A 198 2.16 -5.51 -15.49
C PHE A 198 1.51 -5.65 -16.86
N ALA A 199 1.76 -4.75 -17.80
CA ALA A 199 1.24 -4.84 -19.16
C ALA A 199 1.86 -6.02 -19.94
N GLU A 200 3.17 -6.22 -19.80
CA GLU A 200 3.91 -7.29 -20.48
C GLU A 200 3.59 -8.69 -19.91
N HIS A 201 3.18 -8.79 -18.64
CA HIS A 201 2.93 -10.07 -17.96
C HIS A 201 1.46 -10.26 -17.50
N ALA A 202 0.55 -9.43 -18.00
CA ALA A 202 -0.87 -9.43 -17.60
C ALA A 202 -1.54 -10.80 -17.74
N GLU A 203 -1.29 -11.50 -18.85
CA GLU A 203 -1.92 -12.79 -19.15
C GLU A 203 -1.42 -13.90 -18.22
N GLU A 204 -0.11 -13.94 -17.96
CA GLU A 204 0.50 -14.90 -17.06
C GLU A 204 -0.01 -14.71 -15.63
N MET A 205 -0.03 -13.47 -15.14
CA MET A 205 -0.57 -13.17 -13.81
C MET A 205 -2.05 -13.53 -13.69
N ARG A 206 -2.88 -13.24 -14.71
CA ARG A 206 -4.30 -13.63 -14.72
C ARG A 206 -4.47 -15.14 -14.62
N ARG A 207 -3.65 -15.90 -15.35
CA ARG A 207 -3.67 -17.36 -15.29
C ARG A 207 -3.32 -17.86 -13.89
N LEU A 208 -2.26 -17.33 -13.28
CA LEU A 208 -1.84 -17.70 -11.92
C LEU A 208 -2.93 -17.37 -10.88
N ILE A 209 -3.57 -16.20 -11.00
CA ILE A 209 -4.68 -15.78 -10.12
C ILE A 209 -5.86 -16.76 -10.24
N GLU A 210 -6.23 -17.16 -11.46
CA GLU A 210 -7.33 -18.10 -11.67
C GLU A 210 -6.98 -19.51 -11.15
N GLU A 211 -5.75 -19.98 -11.38
CA GLU A 211 -5.27 -21.26 -10.86
C GLU A 211 -5.30 -21.30 -9.32
N ASP A 212 -4.84 -20.22 -8.65
CA ASP A 212 -4.87 -20.12 -7.20
C ASP A 212 -6.30 -20.01 -6.65
N LYS A 213 -7.16 -19.22 -7.32
CA LYS A 213 -8.59 -19.15 -6.99
C LYS A 213 -9.26 -20.51 -7.07
N GLN A 214 -8.95 -21.31 -8.09
CA GLN A 214 -9.46 -22.67 -8.18
C GLN A 214 -8.90 -23.60 -7.11
N ARG A 215 -7.64 -23.43 -6.71
CA ARG A 215 -7.04 -24.18 -5.60
C ARG A 215 -7.74 -23.87 -4.29
N GLN A 216 -7.91 -22.59 -3.96
CA GLN A 216 -8.62 -22.14 -2.76
C GLN A 216 -10.07 -22.64 -2.76
N LEU A 217 -10.77 -22.57 -3.88
CA LEU A 217 -12.14 -23.10 -4.00
C LEU A 217 -12.19 -24.62 -3.77
N LYS A 218 -11.20 -25.38 -4.25
CA LYS A 218 -11.12 -26.82 -4.00
C LYS A 218 -10.86 -27.13 -2.53
N GLU A 219 -9.98 -26.37 -1.88
CA GLU A 219 -9.70 -26.51 -0.45
C GLU A 219 -10.91 -26.14 0.41
N MET A 220 -11.59 -25.02 0.12
CA MET A 220 -12.81 -24.62 0.83
C MET A 220 -13.94 -25.63 0.63
N LYS A 221 -14.12 -26.17 -0.58
CA LYS A 221 -15.10 -27.23 -0.84
C LYS A 221 -14.75 -28.52 -0.10
N GLY A 222 -13.48 -28.92 -0.09
CA GLY A 222 -13.02 -30.10 0.66
C GLY A 222 -13.17 -29.95 2.17
N SER A 223 -12.87 -28.76 2.71
CA SER A 223 -13.05 -28.41 4.12
C SER A 223 -14.53 -28.39 4.52
N LEU A 224 -15.41 -27.84 3.67
CA LEU A 224 -16.87 -27.87 3.88
C LEU A 224 -17.44 -29.29 3.80
N PHE A 225 -16.94 -30.13 2.87
CA PHE A 225 -17.35 -31.53 2.75
C PHE A 225 -16.91 -32.35 3.99
N GLY A 226 -15.73 -32.06 4.52
CA GLY A 226 -15.23 -32.66 5.76
C GLY A 226 -15.98 -32.18 7.01
N ALA A 227 -16.30 -30.89 7.11
CA ALA A 227 -17.02 -30.30 8.25
C ALA A 227 -18.51 -30.68 8.29
N LEU A 228 -19.13 -30.96 7.14
CA LEU A 228 -20.53 -31.39 7.04
C LEU A 228 -20.70 -32.92 7.22
N GLY A 229 -19.62 -33.66 7.49
CA GLY A 229 -19.68 -35.10 7.80
C GLY A 229 -20.19 -35.99 6.68
N LEU A 230 -20.26 -35.49 5.44
CA LEU A 230 -20.61 -36.29 4.26
C LEU A 230 -19.39 -37.12 3.86
N GLN A 231 -19.18 -38.21 4.57
CA GLN A 231 -18.27 -39.26 4.18
C GLN A 231 -18.75 -39.81 2.83
N GLY A 232 -18.05 -39.48 1.74
CA GLY A 232 -18.26 -40.14 0.46
C GLY A 232 -18.08 -41.66 0.62
N PRO A 233 -18.77 -42.49 -0.20
CA PRO A 233 -18.73 -43.93 -0.02
C PRO A 233 -17.29 -44.44 -0.09
N PRO A 234 -16.92 -45.43 0.74
CA PRO A 234 -15.55 -45.88 0.85
C PRO A 234 -15.09 -46.47 -0.49
N LYS A 235 -13.93 -46.03 -0.98
CA LYS A 235 -13.23 -46.76 -2.05
C LYS A 235 -12.88 -48.15 -1.50
N GLU A 236 -13.33 -49.17 -2.25
CA GLU A 236 -13.10 -50.58 -1.97
C GLU A 236 -11.61 -50.88 -1.77
N LYS A 237 -11.33 -51.70 -0.76
CA LYS A 237 -10.05 -52.35 -0.53
C LYS A 237 -10.02 -53.66 -1.30
N GLU A 238 -9.06 -53.85 -2.20
CA GLU A 238 -8.63 -55.17 -2.64
C GLU A 238 -7.24 -55.50 -2.08
N GLY A 239 -7.09 -56.72 -1.56
CA GLY A 239 -5.78 -57.38 -1.38
C GLY A 239 -5.38 -57.68 0.07
N ALA A 240 -5.89 -58.79 0.61
CA ALA A 240 -5.41 -59.42 1.84
C ALA A 240 -4.20 -60.35 1.56
N GLY A 241 -3.22 -60.36 2.47
CA GLY A 241 -2.13 -61.35 2.55
C GLY A 241 -1.35 -61.18 3.86
N ALA A 242 -1.18 -62.28 4.60
CA ALA A 242 -1.03 -62.38 6.06
C ALA A 242 0.37 -62.08 6.69
N PRO A 243 0.50 -61.96 8.04
CA PRO A 243 1.70 -61.52 8.77
C PRO A 243 2.49 -62.68 9.44
N PRO A 244 3.67 -62.39 10.04
CA PRO A 244 4.03 -63.02 11.33
C PRO A 244 4.82 -62.02 12.28
N PRO A 245 5.23 -62.37 13.54
CA PRO A 245 4.69 -61.72 14.73
C PRO A 245 5.72 -61.15 15.75
N GLY A 246 5.21 -60.43 16.78
CA GLY A 246 5.87 -60.24 18.09
C GLY A 246 6.88 -59.10 18.17
N VAL A 247 7.10 -58.39 19.27
CA VAL A 247 6.62 -58.46 20.66
C VAL A 247 6.99 -57.14 21.36
N ALA A 248 6.16 -56.75 22.34
CA ALA A 248 6.49 -56.02 23.56
C ALA A 248 6.92 -54.53 23.51
N GLY A 249 6.26 -53.76 24.39
CA GLY A 249 6.93 -52.70 25.14
C GLY A 249 6.28 -51.31 25.11
N ALA A 250 5.17 -51.13 25.83
CA ALA A 250 4.90 -49.83 26.47
C ALA A 250 5.87 -49.68 27.68
N PRO A 251 6.22 -48.46 28.13
CA PRO A 251 5.25 -47.71 28.94
C PRO A 251 5.23 -46.19 28.74
N LEU A 252 4.23 -45.63 29.42
CA LEU A 252 3.73 -44.27 29.49
C LEU A 252 4.62 -43.30 30.30
N GLY A 253 4.44 -42.00 30.02
CA GLY A 253 4.80 -40.86 30.87
C GLY A 253 5.36 -39.72 30.01
N GLY A 254 4.91 -38.48 30.04
CA GLY A 254 4.00 -37.74 30.91
C GLY A 254 4.46 -36.28 30.87
N GLY A 255 3.53 -35.33 30.69
CA GLY A 255 3.68 -33.95 31.19
C GLY A 255 4.32 -32.88 30.30
N SER A 256 3.46 -31.96 29.85
CA SER A 256 3.53 -30.50 30.12
C SER A 256 4.43 -29.56 29.30
N THR A 257 3.83 -28.39 29.00
CA THR A 257 4.38 -27.12 28.46
C THR A 257 4.80 -27.19 26.99
N GLY A 258 4.38 -26.32 26.08
CA GLY A 258 4.21 -24.87 26.15
C GLY A 258 5.12 -24.26 25.07
N GLN A 259 4.67 -23.17 24.45
CA GLN A 259 5.42 -22.29 23.53
C GLN A 259 5.57 -22.66 22.04
N THR A 260 4.97 -21.77 21.26
CA THR A 260 5.21 -21.38 19.87
C THR A 260 6.68 -21.33 19.45
N PRO A 261 7.02 -21.65 18.19
CA PRO A 261 8.27 -21.19 17.60
C PRO A 261 8.08 -19.85 16.85
N PRO A 262 8.96 -18.86 17.06
CA PRO A 262 9.19 -17.79 16.09
C PRO A 262 10.19 -18.26 15.02
N VAL A 263 10.36 -17.49 13.94
CA VAL A 263 11.66 -17.01 13.39
C VAL A 263 11.50 -16.58 11.94
N VAL A 264 11.68 -15.27 11.74
CA VAL A 264 12.23 -14.64 10.52
C VAL A 264 13.74 -14.87 10.53
N GLY A 265 14.35 -15.21 9.39
CA GLY A 265 15.79 -15.00 9.24
C GLY A 265 16.50 -15.91 8.26
N VAL A 266 16.69 -15.39 7.05
CA VAL A 266 17.72 -15.81 6.10
C VAL A 266 19.12 -15.67 6.74
N ALA A 267 19.96 -16.69 6.60
CA ALA A 267 21.41 -16.55 6.74
C ALA A 267 22.13 -17.40 5.68
N ALA A 268 22.81 -16.70 4.78
CA ALA A 268 23.85 -17.24 3.91
C ALA A 268 25.20 -17.21 4.65
N GLY A 269 26.10 -18.14 4.33
CA GLY A 269 27.55 -17.94 4.53
C GLY A 269 28.30 -19.00 5.33
N ALA A 270 28.93 -19.91 4.59
CA ALA A 270 30.31 -20.38 4.71
C ALA A 270 30.92 -20.79 6.08
N GLY A 271 31.25 -22.08 6.18
CA GLY A 271 32.64 -22.54 6.36
C GLY A 271 33.25 -22.55 7.77
N GLY A 272 33.68 -23.73 8.23
CA GLY A 272 34.70 -23.84 9.29
C GLY A 272 34.63 -25.13 10.09
N LYS A 273 35.66 -25.96 9.97
CA LYS A 273 35.88 -27.24 10.68
C LYS A 273 36.25 -27.04 12.16
N SER A 274 35.92 -28.03 12.99
CA SER A 274 36.87 -28.89 13.75
C SER A 274 36.44 -29.20 15.18
N ALA A 275 36.65 -30.49 15.51
CA ALA A 275 36.67 -31.17 16.82
C ALA A 275 35.31 -31.48 17.46
#